data_AF-A0A524M643-F1
#
_entry.id   AF-A0A524M643-F1
#
_cell.length_a   1.000
_cell.length_b   1.000
_cell.length_c   1.000
_cell.angle_alpha   90.00
_cell.angle_beta   90.00
_cell.angle_gamma   90.00
#
_symmetry.space_group_name_H-M   'P 1'
#
loop_
_entity.id
_entity.type
_entity.pdbx_description
1 polymer ?
#
loop_
_entity_poly.entity_id
_entity_poly.type
_entity_poly.pdbx_seq_one_letter_code
_entity_poly.pdbx_strand_id
1 'polypeptide(L)' 'MIQFTTAIHKFDKKGEKTGWTYIEIVASQAKKLKPGSKVSFRVKGSLDHHRIEKTALIPMGDGNFILPLNGQMRKAIGKK' A
#
# COMPACT_ATOMS: atom_id res chain seq x y z
N MET A 1 11.71 6.43 8.65
CA MET A 1 11.63 5.17 7.87
C MET A 1 10.86 4.18 8.72
N ILE A 2 9.87 3.48 8.16
CA ILE A 2 9.11 2.45 8.89
C ILE A 2 9.33 1.10 8.23
N GLN A 3 9.43 0.06 9.04
CA GLN A 3 9.47 -1.33 8.61
C GLN A 3 8.40 -2.08 9.37
N PHE A 4 7.58 -2.82 8.65
CA PHE A 4 6.53 -3.63 9.21
C PHE A 4 6.20 -4.77 8.25
N THR A 5 5.67 -5.85 8.81
CA THR A 5 5.13 -6.96 8.04
C THR A 5 3.62 -6.81 7.98
N THR A 6 3.05 -7.05 6.82
CA THR A 6 1.59 -7.01 6.61
C THR A 6 1.17 -8.12 5.67
N ALA A 7 -0.10 -8.49 5.72
CA ALA A 7 -0.71 -9.36 4.73
C ALA A 7 -1.02 -8.59 3.44
N ILE A 8 -1.01 -9.33 2.33
CA ILE A 8 -1.49 -8.86 1.05
C ILE A 8 -2.98 -9.19 0.97
N HIS A 9 -3.80 -8.18 0.73
CA HIS A 9 -5.24 -8.30 0.60
C HIS A 9 -5.65 -8.15 -0.87
N LYS A 10 -6.79 -8.74 -1.21
CA LYS A 10 -7.42 -8.59 -2.52
C LYS A 10 -8.84 -8.08 -2.32
N PHE A 11 -9.25 -7.10 -3.10
CA PHE A 11 -10.64 -6.64 -3.07
C PHE A 11 -11.51 -7.65 -3.82
N ASP A 12 -12.39 -8.34 -3.10
CA ASP A 12 -13.32 -9.31 -3.69
C ASP A 12 -14.39 -8.64 -4.55
N LYS A 13 -15.22 -7.78 -3.96
CA LYS A 13 -16.23 -6.98 -4.68
C LYS A 13 -16.25 -5.58 -4.11
N LYS A 14 -15.60 -4.64 -4.79
CA LYS A 14 -15.52 -3.24 -4.36
C LYS A 14 -15.60 -2.29 -5.55
N GLY A 15 -16.62 -2.48 -6.39
CA GLY A 15 -16.88 -1.69 -7.59
C GLY A 15 -15.66 -1.63 -8.51
N GLU A 16 -15.18 -0.42 -8.81
CA GLU A 16 -14.00 -0.15 -9.65
C GLU A 16 -12.69 -0.77 -9.12
N LYS A 17 -12.61 -1.11 -7.83
CA LYS A 17 -11.42 -1.72 -7.21
C LYS A 17 -11.49 -3.25 -7.15
N THR A 18 -12.51 -3.85 -7.73
CA THR A 18 -12.67 -5.32 -7.76
C THR A 18 -11.47 -5.97 -8.44
N GLY A 19 -10.88 -6.97 -7.78
CA GLY A 19 -9.70 -7.68 -8.27
C GLY A 19 -8.36 -7.01 -7.97
N TRP A 20 -8.34 -5.80 -7.39
CA TRP A 20 -7.09 -5.15 -7.00
C TRP A 20 -6.45 -5.88 -5.83
N THR A 21 -5.15 -6.12 -5.94
CA THR A 21 -4.33 -6.59 -4.82
C THR A 21 -3.68 -5.39 -4.14
N TYR A 22 -3.65 -5.34 -2.82
CA TYR A 22 -3.16 -4.20 -2.07
C TYR A 22 -2.61 -4.63 -0.71
N ILE A 23 -1.81 -3.78 -0.10
CA ILE A 23 -1.46 -3.88 1.32
C ILE A 23 -2.12 -2.72 2.06
N GLU A 24 -2.56 -2.97 3.29
CA GLU A 24 -3.10 -1.93 4.16
C GLU A 24 -1.96 -1.30 4.98
N ILE A 25 -2.03 0.02 5.12
CA ILE A 25 -1.16 0.82 5.97
C ILE A 25 -2.08 1.51 6.97
N VAL A 26 -2.01 1.08 8.23
CA VAL A 26 -2.83 1.62 9.31
C VAL A 26 -2.46 3.07 9.61
N ALA A 27 -3.42 3.82 10.16
CA ALA A 27 -3.22 5.24 10.50
C ALA A 27 -1.98 5.52 11.35
N SER A 28 -1.61 4.62 12.27
CA SER A 28 -0.41 4.76 13.10
C SER A 28 0.89 4.74 12.28
N GLN A 29 0.94 3.92 11.23
CA GLN A 29 2.08 3.85 10.29
C GLN A 29 2.07 5.04 9.33
N ALA A 30 0.89 5.38 8.78
CA ALA A 30 0.74 6.52 7.88
C ALA A 30 1.12 7.84 8.56
N LYS A 31 0.77 8.03 9.84
CA LYS A 31 1.18 9.20 10.63
C LYS A 31 2.69 9.33 10.79
N LYS A 32 3.42 8.21 10.87
CA LYS A 32 4.90 8.20 10.91
C LYS A 32 5.52 8.56 9.56
N LEU A 33 4.82 8.29 8.45
CA LEU A 33 5.26 8.65 7.10
C LEU A 33 4.96 10.11 6.79
N LYS A 34 3.71 10.52 6.99
CA LYS A 34 3.23 11.87 6.70
C LYS A 34 2.07 12.22 7.65
N PRO A 35 2.34 12.88 8.79
CA PRO A 35 1.30 13.25 9.74
C PRO A 35 0.29 14.21 9.10
N GLY A 36 -0.99 14.04 9.41
CA GLY A 36 -2.06 14.90 8.91
C GLY A 36 -2.43 14.71 7.43
N SER A 37 -1.86 13.72 6.74
CA SER A 37 -2.22 13.45 5.35
C SER A 37 -3.61 12.81 5.27
N LYS A 38 -4.54 13.48 4.58
CA LYS A 38 -5.88 12.98 4.24
C LYS A 38 -6.05 12.70 2.74
N VAL A 39 -5.00 12.92 1.97
CA VAL A 39 -4.96 12.80 0.50
C VAL A 39 -3.95 11.75 0.10
N SER A 40 -4.07 11.24 -1.13
CA SER A 40 -3.08 10.32 -1.67
C SER A 40 -1.69 10.98 -1.73
N PHE A 41 -0.65 10.21 -1.39
CA PHE A 41 0.72 10.68 -1.43
C PHE A 41 1.66 9.58 -1.91
N ARG A 42 2.79 9.99 -2.48
CA ARG A 42 3.79 9.05 -3.00
C ARG A 42 4.82 8.71 -1.93
N VAL A 43 5.21 7.43 -1.89
CA VAL A 43 6.25 6.91 -1.01
C VAL A 43 7.36 6.26 -1.82
N LYS A 44 8.55 6.27 -1.21
CA LYS A 44 9.72 5.53 -1.65
C LYS A 44 10.14 4.55 -0.55
N GLY A 45 10.66 3.39 -0.92
CA GLY A 45 11.01 2.33 0.02
C GLY A 45 11.31 1.01 -0.69
N SER A 46 11.12 -0.08 0.03
CA SER A 46 11.23 -1.43 -0.50
C SER A 46 10.10 -2.31 0.04
N LEU A 47 9.65 -3.23 -0.79
CA LEU A 47 8.76 -4.33 -0.44
C LEU A 47 9.56 -5.61 -0.59
N ASP A 48 9.89 -6.26 0.53
CA ASP A 48 10.86 -7.36 0.57
C ASP A 48 12.16 -6.98 -0.16
N HIS A 49 12.39 -7.55 -1.34
CA HIS A 49 13.57 -7.33 -2.18
C HIS A 49 13.30 -6.36 -3.35
N HIS A 50 12.06 -5.92 -3.52
CA HIS A 50 11.65 -5.04 -4.62
C HIS A 50 11.64 -3.58 -4.17
N ARG A 51 12.45 -2.73 -4.83
CA ARG A 51 12.51 -1.30 -4.52
C ARG A 51 11.36 -0.55 -5.18
N ILE A 52 10.72 0.34 -4.42
CA ILE A 52 9.68 1.25 -4.89
C ILE A 52 10.16 2.70 -4.78
N GLU A 53 9.99 3.48 -5.84
CA GLU A 53 10.52 4.85 -5.87
C GLU A 53 9.44 5.94 -5.87
N LYS A 54 8.28 5.66 -6.48
CA LYS A 54 7.16 6.62 -6.59
C LYS A 54 5.79 5.93 -6.52
N THR A 55 5.60 5.05 -5.54
CA THR A 55 4.30 4.36 -5.40
C THR A 55 3.30 5.24 -4.66
N ALA A 56 2.10 5.38 -5.20
CA ALA A 56 1.04 6.16 -4.59
C ALA A 56 0.29 5.34 -3.53
N LEU A 57 0.16 5.91 -2.34
CA LEU A 57 -0.76 5.45 -1.30
C LEU A 57 -2.11 6.13 -1.50
N ILE A 58 -3.17 5.34 -1.42
CA ILE A 58 -4.56 5.80 -1.59
C ILE A 58 -5.25 5.76 -0.22
N PRO A 59 -5.87 6.85 0.25
CA PRO A 59 -6.62 6.82 1.50
C PRO A 59 -7.85 5.92 1.37
N MET A 60 -8.10 5.07 2.36
CA MET A 60 -9.27 4.19 2.42
C MET A 60 -10.37 4.73 3.36
N GLY A 61 -10.04 5.69 4.23
CA GLY A 61 -10.92 6.17 5.30
C GLY A 61 -10.25 6.00 6.67
N ASP A 62 -10.71 6.72 7.69
CA ASP A 62 -10.23 6.62 9.08
C ASP A 62 -8.72 6.81 9.30
N GLY A 63 -8.04 7.41 8.32
CA GLY A 63 -6.59 7.57 8.31
C GLY A 63 -5.82 6.32 7.85
N ASN A 64 -6.50 5.26 7.45
CA ASN A 64 -5.90 4.11 6.80
C ASN A 64 -5.63 4.39 5.33
N PHE A 65 -4.56 3.80 4.83
CA PHE A 65 -4.13 3.90 3.46
C PHE A 65 -3.98 2.51 2.86
N ILE A 66 -4.09 2.42 1.56
CA ILE A 66 -3.79 1.21 0.80
C ILE A 66 -2.70 1.51 -0.21
N LEU A 67 -1.81 0.55 -0.39
CA LEU A 67 -0.84 0.55 -1.47
C LEU A 67 -1.25 -0.53 -2.48
N PRO A 68 -1.75 -0.16 -3.66
CA PRO A 68 -2.09 -1.14 -4.68
C PRO A 68 -0.81 -1.81 -5.19
N LEU A 69 -0.84 -3.14 -5.25
CA LEU A 69 0.21 -3.99 -5.79
C LEU A 69 -0.18 -4.43 -7.20
N ASN A 70 0.52 -3.88 -8.19
CA ASN A 70 0.34 -4.31 -9.59
C ASN A 70 0.95 -5.71 -9.82
N GLY A 71 0.66 -6.32 -10.97
CA GLY A 71 1.16 -7.66 -11.30
C GLY A 71 2.69 -7.78 -11.34
N GLN A 72 3.39 -6.70 -11.71
CA GLN A 72 4.86 -6.67 -11.74
C GLN A 72 5.44 -6.70 -10.33
N MET A 73 4.91 -5.88 -9.42
CA MET A 73 5.33 -5.83 -8.02
C MET A 73 5.10 -7.17 -7.33
N ARG A 74 3.93 -7.80 -7.54
CA ARG A 74 3.62 -9.14 -7.00
C ARG A 74 4.59 -10.21 -7.48
N LYS A 75 4.93 -10.20 -8.77
CA LYS A 75 5.95 -11.09 -9.34
C LYS A 75 7.33 -10.80 -8.73
N ALA A 76 7.69 -9.54 -8.55
CA ALA A 76 8.98 -9.13 -8.01
C ALA A 76 9.18 -9.52 -6.53
N ILE A 77 8.11 -9.50 -5.73
CA ILE A 77 8.15 -9.97 -4.33
C ILE A 77 7.91 -11.48 -4.20
N GLY A 78 7.64 -12.19 -5.31
CA GLY A 78 7.40 -13.64 -5.32
C GLY A 78 6.11 -14.08 -4.63
N LYS A 79 5.14 -13.18 -4.43
CA LYS A 79 3.84 -13.47 -3.79
C LYS A 79 2.75 -13.46 -4.87
N LYS A 80 2.18 -14.63 -5.18
CA LYS A 80 1.12 -14.80 -6.19
C LYS A 80 -0.27 -14.59 -5.60
#